data_AF-A0A371M4A3-F1
#
_entry.id   AF-A0A371M4A3-F1
#
_cell.length_a   1.000
_cell.length_b   1.000
_cell.length_c   1.000
_cell.angle_alpha   90.00
_cell.angle_beta   90.00
_cell.angle_gamma   90.00
#
_symmetry.space_group_name_H-M   'P 1'
#
loop_
_entity.id
_entity.type
_entity.pdbx_description
1 polymer ?
#
loop_
_entity_poly.entity_id
_entity_poly.type
_entity_poly.pdbx_seq_one_letter_code
_entity_poly.pdbx_strand_id
1 'polypeptide(L)'
;MSYEPPTPPANLPTEIVNTLNEASSEHLRDVASYAEALAEYKEREARLEEEEADDADVEERPDDLPDDVPAKATITIKEINDNRYYYWQWREGDSVTSKYKGPVNPDE
;
A
#
# COMPACT_ATOMS: atom_id res chain seq x y z
N MET A 1 26.85 37.40 -13.50
CA MET A 1 25.84 36.45 -12.98
C MET A 1 24.58 36.69 -13.78
N SER A 2 24.27 35.82 -14.75
CA SER A 2 23.03 35.94 -15.51
C SER A 2 21.87 35.58 -14.59
N TYR A 3 21.02 36.56 -14.29
CA TYR A 3 19.76 36.37 -13.57
C TYR A 3 18.69 35.93 -14.58
N GLU A 4 18.86 34.74 -15.14
CA GLU A 4 17.82 34.17 -16.01
C GLU A 4 16.78 33.46 -15.14
N PRO A 5 15.48 33.68 -15.38
CA PRO A 5 14.44 33.01 -14.62
C PRO A 5 14.50 31.50 -14.84
N PRO A 6 14.10 30.70 -13.84
CA PRO A 6 14.05 29.25 -13.98
C PRO A 6 13.03 28.83 -15.05
N THR A 7 13.32 27.72 -15.74
CA THR A 7 12.38 27.14 -16.72
C THR A 7 11.22 26.47 -15.99
N PRO A 8 9.95 26.76 -16.36
CA PRO A 8 8.80 26.14 -15.71
C PRO A 8 8.68 24.65 -16.07
N PRO A 9 8.20 23.81 -15.15
CA PRO A 9 8.03 22.38 -15.39
C PRO A 9 6.91 22.10 -16.40
N ALA A 10 7.17 21.20 -17.36
CA ALA A 10 6.24 20.89 -18.45
C ALA A 10 4.96 20.15 -18.00
N ASN A 11 5.00 19.48 -16.84
CA ASN A 11 3.89 18.70 -16.32
C ASN A 11 2.93 19.52 -15.43
N LEU A 12 3.21 20.81 -15.19
CA LEU A 12 2.31 21.67 -14.44
C LEU A 12 1.45 22.51 -15.38
N PRO A 13 0.13 22.64 -15.10
CA PRO A 13 -0.73 23.54 -15.86
C PRO A 13 -0.25 24.99 -15.71
N THR A 14 -0.42 25.77 -16.78
CA THR A 14 0.03 27.16 -16.86
C THR A 14 -0.51 28.03 -15.72
N GLU A 15 -1.73 27.76 -15.25
CA GLU A 15 -2.33 28.48 -14.12
C GLU A 15 -1.50 28.31 -12.84
N ILE A 16 -1.07 27.08 -12.51
CA ILE A 16 -0.23 26.83 -11.34
C ILE A 16 1.13 27.52 -11.52
N VAL A 17 1.73 27.42 -12.71
CA VAL A 17 3.01 28.09 -13.00
C VAL A 17 2.91 29.61 -12.80
N ASN A 18 1.83 30.24 -13.27
CA ASN A 18 1.61 31.67 -13.10
C ASN A 18 1.46 32.04 -11.62
N THR A 19 0.66 31.27 -10.85
CA THR A 19 0.51 31.52 -9.41
C THR A 19 1.83 31.41 -8.64
N LEU A 20 2.72 30.48 -9.02
CA LEU A 20 4.04 30.35 -8.42
C LEU A 20 4.97 31.52 -8.81
N ASN A 21 4.91 31.99 -10.06
CA ASN A 21 5.70 33.14 -10.52
C ASN A 21 5.30 34.45 -9.81
N GLU A 22 4.04 34.59 -9.39
CA GLU A 22 3.53 35.76 -8.66
C GLU A 22 3.73 35.65 -7.14
N ALA A 23 4.09 34.48 -6.62
CA ALA A 23 4.25 34.23 -5.20
C ALA A 23 5.54 34.85 -4.62
N SER A 24 5.52 35.16 -3.33
CA SER A 24 6.72 35.59 -2.61
C SER A 24 7.70 34.43 -2.44
N SER A 25 8.98 34.74 -2.22
CA SER A 25 10.01 33.73 -1.98
C SER A 25 9.75 32.87 -0.73
N GLU A 26 9.05 33.42 0.26
CA GLU A 26 8.62 32.68 1.46
C GLU A 26 7.53 31.66 1.11
N HIS A 27 6.46 32.09 0.43
CA HIS A 27 5.40 31.17 0.00
C HIS A 27 5.91 30.08 -0.94
N LEU A 28 6.89 30.36 -1.81
CA LEU A 28 7.52 29.35 -2.65
C LEU A 28 8.25 28.27 -1.84
N ARG A 29 8.87 28.63 -0.71
CA ARG A 29 9.52 27.67 0.19
C ARG A 29 8.51 26.82 0.95
N ASP A 30 7.40 27.42 1.37
CA ASP A 30 6.31 26.71 2.03
C ASP A 30 5.67 25.69 1.08
N VAL A 31 5.39 26.10 -0.17
CA VAL A 31 4.86 25.21 -1.21
C VAL A 31 5.82 24.06 -1.49
N ALA A 32 7.12 24.32 -1.62
CA ALA A 32 8.11 23.27 -1.85
C ALA A 32 8.11 22.23 -0.71
N SER A 33 8.13 22.69 0.54
CA SER A 33 8.14 21.82 1.72
C SER A 33 6.87 20.98 1.82
N TYR A 34 5.70 21.60 1.55
CA TYR A 34 4.43 20.90 1.55
C TYR A 34 4.32 19.89 0.40
N ALA A 35 4.76 20.26 -0.81
CA ALA A 35 4.72 19.38 -1.97
C ALA A 35 5.58 18.13 -1.77
N GLU A 36 6.76 18.27 -1.15
CA GLU A 36 7.63 17.14 -0.79
C GLU A 36 6.96 16.21 0.23
N ALA A 37 6.45 16.76 1.35
CA ALA A 37 5.72 15.98 2.35
C ALA A 37 4.47 15.28 1.77
N LEU A 38 3.76 15.93 0.83
CA LEU A 38 2.61 15.35 0.16
C LEU A 38 3.00 14.20 -0.78
N ALA A 39 4.14 14.30 -1.46
CA ALA A 39 4.66 13.23 -2.30
C ALA A 39 5.01 12.00 -1.45
N GLU A 40 5.77 12.18 -0.36
CA GLU A 40 6.12 11.09 0.56
C GLU A 40 4.88 10.41 1.16
N TYR A 41 3.85 11.18 1.52
CA TYR A 41 2.59 10.65 2.00
C TYR A 41 1.92 9.78 0.94
N LYS A 42 1.79 10.28 -0.29
CA LYS A 42 1.15 9.52 -1.39
C LYS A 42 1.93 8.27 -1.79
N GLU A 43 3.26 8.32 -1.78
CA GLU A 43 4.09 7.13 -2.03
C GLU A 43 3.92 6.09 -0.92
N ARG A 44 3.77 6.53 0.33
CA ARG A 44 3.48 5.62 1.45
C ARG A 44 2.09 5.01 1.33
N GLU A 45 1.07 5.80 1.02
CA GLU A 45 -0.29 5.30 0.82
C GLU A 45 -0.34 4.30 -0.34
N ALA A 46 0.32 4.60 -1.46
CA ALA A 46 0.37 3.66 -2.59
C ALA A 46 1.05 2.33 -2.21
N ARG A 47 2.14 2.37 -1.43
CA ARG A 47 2.76 1.14 -0.92
C ARG A 47 1.84 0.39 0.05
N LEU A 48 1.10 1.10 0.90
CA LEU A 48 0.15 0.48 1.82
C LEU A 48 -1.04 -0.12 1.08
N GLU A 49 -1.54 0.53 0.02
CA GLU A 49 -2.58 -0.02 -0.86
C GLU A 49 -2.07 -1.24 -1.64
N GLU A 50 -0.81 -1.24 -2.08
CA GLU A 50 -0.17 -2.43 -2.67
C GLU A 50 -0.01 -3.55 -1.63
N GLU A 51 0.43 -3.24 -0.40
CA GLU A 51 0.53 -4.21 0.70
C GLU A 51 -0.85 -4.74 1.13
N GLU A 52 -1.88 -3.89 1.24
CA GLU A 52 -3.26 -4.29 1.57
C GLU A 52 -3.94 -5.04 0.42
N ALA A 53 -3.56 -4.81 -0.85
CA ALA A 53 -4.03 -5.61 -1.97
C ALA A 53 -3.36 -7.00 -2.00
N ASP A 54 -2.10 -7.11 -1.55
CA ASP A 54 -1.42 -8.39 -1.30
C ASP A 54 -1.98 -9.08 -0.03
N ASP A 55 -2.44 -8.32 0.98
CA ASP A 55 -3.12 -8.78 2.20
C ASP A 55 -4.63 -8.95 2.02
N ALA A 56 -5.23 -8.56 0.88
CA ALA A 56 -6.66 -8.79 0.59
C ALA A 56 -6.98 -10.27 0.28
N ASP A 57 -5.96 -11.13 0.23
CA ASP A 57 -6.10 -12.59 0.32
C ASP A 57 -6.11 -13.09 1.79
N VAL A 58 -6.09 -12.18 2.77
CA VAL A 58 -6.28 -12.46 4.19
C VAL A 58 -7.74 -12.23 4.54
N GLU A 59 -8.54 -13.25 4.29
CA GLU A 59 -9.92 -13.25 4.80
C GLU A 59 -9.92 -13.22 6.33
N GLU A 60 -10.46 -12.12 6.85
CA GLU A 60 -11.10 -11.88 8.13
C GLU A 60 -11.05 -13.07 9.10
N ARG A 61 -10.24 -12.95 10.17
CA ARG A 61 -10.14 -13.85 11.32
C ARG A 61 -11.45 -14.59 11.60
N PRO A 62 -11.66 -15.83 11.11
CA PRO A 62 -12.91 -16.51 11.36
C PRO A 62 -12.92 -17.00 12.80
N ASP A 63 -14.09 -16.91 13.42
CA ASP A 63 -14.42 -17.47 14.74
C ASP A 63 -14.23 -19.01 14.84
N ASP A 64 -13.86 -19.67 13.74
CA ASP A 64 -13.64 -21.13 13.62
C ASP A 64 -12.15 -21.51 13.70
N LEU A 65 -11.39 -20.88 14.60
CA LEU A 65 -10.00 -21.24 14.88
C LEU A 65 -9.96 -22.57 15.66
N PRO A 66 -9.45 -23.68 15.08
CA PRO A 66 -9.31 -24.93 15.83
C PRO A 66 -8.22 -24.79 16.92
N ASP A 67 -8.35 -25.48 18.05
CA ASP A 67 -7.41 -25.44 19.20
C ASP A 67 -5.93 -25.65 18.85
N ASP A 68 -5.68 -26.30 17.71
CA ASP A 68 -4.36 -26.69 17.21
C ASP A 68 -3.70 -25.59 16.35
N VAL A 69 -4.39 -24.45 16.16
CA VAL A 69 -3.92 -23.27 15.42
C VAL A 69 -3.82 -22.11 16.40
N PRO A 70 -2.67 -21.43 16.49
CA PRO A 70 -2.52 -20.32 17.42
C PRO A 70 -3.39 -19.14 16.98
N ALA A 71 -3.88 -18.37 17.95
CA ALA A 71 -4.74 -17.19 17.71
C ALA A 71 -4.11 -16.09 16.83
N LYS A 72 -2.78 -16.15 16.60
CA LYS A 72 -2.03 -15.27 15.69
C LYS A 72 -1.86 -15.84 14.28
N ALA A 73 -2.58 -16.90 13.93
CA ALA A 73 -2.56 -17.47 12.60
C ALA A 73 -3.40 -16.63 11.63
N THR A 74 -2.89 -16.49 10.42
CA THR A 74 -3.50 -15.75 9.32
C THR A 74 -4.05 -16.74 8.29
N ILE A 75 -5.12 -16.42 7.59
CA ILE A 75 -5.60 -17.24 6.46
C ILE A 75 -4.88 -16.81 5.19
N THR A 76 -4.45 -17.79 4.39
CA THR A 76 -3.85 -17.60 3.07
C THR A 76 -4.54 -18.55 2.10
N ILE A 77 -4.80 -18.09 0.89
CA ILE A 77 -5.35 -18.93 -0.19
C ILE A 77 -4.18 -19.56 -0.97
N LYS A 78 -4.25 -20.87 -1.15
CA LYS A 78 -3.34 -21.61 -2.03
C LYS A 78 -4.10 -22.10 -3.25
N GLU A 79 -3.57 -21.78 -4.42
CA GLU A 79 -4.07 -22.29 -5.71
C GLU A 79 -3.28 -23.53 -6.12
N ILE A 80 -3.98 -24.64 -6.35
CA ILE A 80 -3.40 -25.91 -6.79
C ILE A 80 -4.35 -26.53 -7.82
N ASN A 81 -3.87 -26.81 -9.04
CA ASN A 81 -4.67 -27.38 -10.14
C ASN A 81 -5.96 -26.59 -10.45
N ASP A 82 -5.90 -25.26 -10.50
CA ASP A 82 -7.06 -24.37 -10.72
C ASP A 82 -8.14 -24.44 -9.60
N ASN A 83 -7.80 -25.05 -8.45
CA ASN A 83 -8.63 -25.04 -7.25
C ASN A 83 -7.99 -24.17 -6.16
N ARG A 84 -8.79 -23.29 -5.55
CA ARG A 84 -8.38 -22.42 -4.45
C ARG A 84 -8.73 -23.07 -3.11
N TYR A 85 -7.81 -23.01 -2.16
CA TYR A 85 -7.94 -23.61 -0.82
C TYR A 85 -7.49 -22.64 0.26
N TYR A 86 -8.27 -22.53 1.34
CA TYR A 86 -7.87 -21.77 2.51
C TYR A 86 -6.90 -22.57 3.38
N TYR A 87 -5.82 -21.92 3.80
CA TYR A 87 -4.85 -22.43 4.76
C TYR A 87 -4.66 -21.44 5.90
N TRP A 88 -4.62 -21.94 7.13
CA TRP A 88 -4.10 -21.23 8.27
C TRP A 88 -2.57 -21.22 8.21
N GLN A 89 -1.93 -20.07 8.40
CA GLN A 89 -0.49 -19.92 8.38
C GLN A 89 -0.03 -19.13 9.61
N TRP A 90 0.99 -19.63 10.30
CA TRP A 90 1.58 -18.94 11.45
C TRP A 90 3.07 -19.25 11.57
N ARG A 91 3.78 -18.42 12.33
CA ARG A 91 5.19 -18.67 12.67
C ARG A 91 5.34 -19.34 14.03
N GLU A 92 6.07 -20.45 14.03
CA GLU A 92 6.55 -21.15 15.21
C GLU A 92 8.08 -21.06 15.24
N GLY A 93 8.59 -20.12 16.03
CA GLY A 93 10.02 -19.75 15.99
C GLY A 93 10.40 -19.19 14.61
N ASP A 94 11.41 -19.81 13.99
CA ASP A 94 11.92 -19.46 12.66
C ASP A 94 11.22 -20.24 11.52
N SER A 95 10.29 -21.15 11.83
CA SER A 95 9.60 -21.95 10.82
C SER A 95 8.19 -21.43 10.55
N VAL A 96 7.80 -21.41 9.28
CA VAL A 96 6.43 -21.12 8.85
C VAL A 96 5.65 -22.43 8.81
N THR A 97 4.60 -22.51 9.62
CA THR A 97 3.68 -23.66 9.69
C THR A 97 2.40 -23.31 8.94
N SER A 98 1.81 -24.30 8.27
CA SER A 98 0.50 -24.14 7.63
C SER A 98 -0.42 -25.32 7.90
N LYS A 99 -1.73 -25.07 8.01
CA LYS A 99 -2.77 -26.06 8.22
C LYS A 99 -3.95 -25.82 7.29
N TYR A 100 -4.43 -26.88 6.66
CA TYR A 100 -5.58 -26.82 5.77
C TYR A 100 -6.86 -26.42 6.54
N LYS A 101 -7.58 -25.41 6.06
CA LYS A 101 -8.87 -24.96 6.60
C LYS A 101 -10.04 -25.54 5.79
N GLY A 102 -9.99 -25.44 4.46
CA GLY A 102 -11.09 -25.89 3.60
C GLY A 102 -10.95 -25.43 2.15
N PRO A 103 -11.83 -25.89 1.24
CA PRO A 103 -11.91 -25.36 -0.11
C PRO A 103 -12.47 -23.93 -0.10
N VAL A 104 -11.99 -23.09 -1.00
CA VAL A 104 -12.60 -21.78 -1.29
C VAL A 104 -13.82 -22.06 -2.17
N ASN A 105 -14.99 -21.53 -1.78
CA ASN A 105 -16.16 -21.66 -2.64
C ASN A 105 -15.97 -20.75 -3.86
N PRO A 106 -16.14 -21.24 -5.10
CA PRO A 106 -15.94 -20.45 -6.31
C PRO A 106 -17.09 -19.47 -6.61
N ASP A 107 -18.01 -19.26 -5.67
CA ASP A 107 -19.22 -18.41 -5.82
C ASP A 107 -19.12 -17.08 -5.05
N GLU A 108 -17.92 -16.72 -4.56
CA GLU A 108 -17.58 -15.40 -4.00
C GLU A 108 -16.82 -14.53 -4.99
#